data_AF-I5B5X6-F1
#
_entry.id   AF-I5B5X6-F1
#
_cell.length_a   1.000
_cell.length_b   1.000
_cell.length_c   1.000
_cell.angle_alpha   90.00
_cell.angle_beta   90.00
_cell.angle_gamma   90.00
#
_symmetry.space_group_name_H-M   'P 1'
#
loop_
_entity.id
_entity.type
_entity.pdbx_description
1 polymer ?
#
loop_
_entity_poly.entity_id
_entity_poly.type
_entity_poly.pdbx_seq_one_letter_code
_entity_poly.pdbx_strand_id
1 'polypeptide(L)'
;MEKNSVKEAGIEASENVISINSVIGDDLKQLIEKIEKTGQSILIVRGNKPIVKIVPQKKNDPLEMDPILEGACFVGDPTEPLPDSDWPEELR
;
A
#
# COMPACT_ATOMS: atom_id res chain seq x y z
N MET A 1 -26.79 -4.35 32.61
CA MET A 1 -25.86 -5.27 31.92
C MET A 1 -25.75 -4.80 30.49
N GLU A 2 -24.84 -3.87 30.22
CA GLU A 2 -24.70 -3.24 28.91
C GLU A 2 -23.42 -3.79 28.27
N LYS A 3 -23.60 -4.57 27.20
CA LYS A 3 -22.52 -5.20 26.44
C LYS A 3 -22.02 -4.18 25.42
N ASN A 4 -20.92 -3.49 25.71
CA ASN A 4 -20.18 -2.75 24.69
C ASN A 4 -18.97 -3.57 24.23
N SER A 5 -19.23 -4.39 23.22
CA SER A 5 -18.23 -5.04 22.37
C SER A 5 -17.65 -3.97 21.44
N VAL A 6 -16.46 -3.47 21.80
CA VAL A 6 -15.66 -2.66 20.88
C VAL A 6 -15.13 -3.60 19.81
N LYS A 7 -15.55 -3.35 18.58
CA LYS A 7 -15.13 -4.06 17.38
C LYS A 7 -13.60 -3.97 17.26
N GLU A 8 -12.94 -5.12 17.39
CA GLU A 8 -11.56 -5.28 16.93
C GLU A 8 -11.55 -5.06 15.42
N ALA A 9 -10.90 -3.97 15.00
CA ALA A 9 -10.58 -3.76 13.59
C ALA A 9 -9.69 -4.92 13.14
N GLY A 10 -10.16 -5.63 12.12
CA GLY A 10 -9.53 -6.83 11.59
C GLY A 10 -8.05 -6.63 11.33
N ILE A 11 -7.24 -7.38 12.08
CA ILE A 11 -5.86 -7.70 11.72
C ILE A 11 -5.98 -8.84 10.70
N GLU A 12 -6.30 -8.49 9.46
CA GLU A 12 -6.26 -9.42 8.35
C GLU A 12 -4.80 -9.69 7.96
N ALA A 13 -4.47 -10.98 7.83
CA ALA A 13 -3.20 -11.57 7.37
C ALA A 13 -1.96 -11.32 8.27
N SER A 14 -1.77 -12.20 9.25
CA SER A 14 -0.48 -12.60 9.87
C SER A 14 0.68 -11.59 9.71
N GLU A 15 0.55 -10.39 10.28
CA GLU A 15 1.65 -9.43 10.23
C GLU A 15 2.75 -9.88 11.20
N ASN A 16 3.98 -9.99 10.69
CA ASN A 16 5.15 -10.25 11.51
C ASN A 16 5.47 -8.97 12.31
N VAL A 17 5.00 -8.90 13.56
CA VAL A 17 5.21 -7.74 14.43
C VAL A 17 6.47 -7.93 15.27
N ILE A 18 7.34 -6.91 15.28
CA ILE A 18 8.59 -6.92 16.04
C ILE A 18 8.64 -5.69 16.96
N SER A 19 8.94 -5.91 18.24
CA SER A 19 9.07 -4.85 19.25
C SER A 19 10.52 -4.43 19.44
N ILE A 20 10.77 -3.12 19.34
CA ILE A 20 12.12 -2.53 19.42
C ILE A 20 12.85 -2.87 20.75
N ASN A 21 12.12 -3.11 21.85
CA ASN A 21 12.73 -3.42 23.15
C ASN A 21 13.30 -4.84 23.24
N SER A 22 12.93 -5.74 22.31
CA SER A 22 13.47 -7.11 22.22
C SER A 22 14.67 -7.20 21.28
N VAL A 23 14.95 -6.14 20.52
CA VAL A 23 15.79 -6.19 19.32
C VAL A 23 16.85 -5.09 19.39
N ILE A 24 17.78 -5.24 20.32
CA ILE A 24 19.08 -4.54 20.22
C ILE A 24 20.01 -5.31 19.25
N GLY A 25 19.61 -6.49 18.74
CA GLY A 25 20.52 -7.40 18.02
C GLY A 25 19.99 -8.26 16.87
N ASP A 26 18.77 -8.03 16.33
CA ASP A 26 18.48 -8.63 15.01
C ASP A 26 19.10 -7.72 13.95
N ASP A 27 20.17 -8.23 13.33
CA ASP A 27 20.79 -7.57 12.19
C ASP A 27 19.71 -7.32 11.13
N LEU A 28 19.65 -6.09 10.61
CA LEU A 28 18.77 -5.70 9.50
C LEU A 28 18.80 -6.71 8.34
N LYS A 29 19.96 -7.35 8.12
CA LYS A 29 20.14 -8.44 7.16
C LYS A 29 19.17 -9.60 7.37
N GLN A 30 18.97 -10.07 8.60
CA GLN A 30 18.06 -11.18 8.90
C GLN A 30 16.59 -10.81 8.63
N LEU A 31 16.22 -9.56 8.92
CA LEU A 31 14.88 -9.04 8.62
C LEU A 31 14.64 -9.02 7.12
N ILE A 32 15.62 -8.55 6.34
CA ILE A 32 15.55 -8.53 4.88
C ILE A 32 15.46 -9.96 4.33
N GLU A 33 16.32 -10.88 4.77
CA GLU A 33 16.28 -12.28 4.34
C GLU A 33 14.93 -12.96 4.65
N LYS A 34 14.31 -12.61 5.79
CA LYS A 34 12.97 -13.11 6.14
C LYS A 34 11.91 -12.57 5.18
N ILE A 35 11.96 -11.28 4.83
CA ILE A 35 11.03 -10.66 3.88
C ILE A 35 11.22 -11.27 2.49
N GLU A 36 12.46 -11.48 2.04
CA GLU A 36 12.75 -12.12 0.75
C GLU A 36 12.21 -13.55 0.68
N LYS A 37 12.41 -14.35 1.74
CA LYS A 37 11.95 -15.75 1.78
C LYS A 37 10.43 -15.89 1.89
N THR A 38 9.77 -14.98 2.61
CA THR A 38 8.34 -15.10 2.92
C THR A 38 7.45 -14.27 2.00
N GLY A 39 7.97 -13.19 1.42
CA GLY A 39 7.18 -12.18 0.72
C GLY A 39 6.22 -11.41 1.64
N GLN A 40 6.36 -11.53 2.97
CA GLN A 40 5.48 -10.88 3.94
C GLN A 40 6.08 -9.57 4.44
N SER A 41 5.22 -8.61 4.76
CA SER A 41 5.64 -7.36 5.41
C SER A 41 5.93 -7.57 6.90
N ILE A 42 6.86 -6.77 7.42
CA ILE A 42 7.20 -6.72 8.84
C ILE A 42 6.80 -5.35 9.39
N LEU A 43 6.07 -5.33 10.51
CA LEU A 43 5.71 -4.11 11.22
C LEU A 43 6.58 -3.97 12.48
N ILE A 44 7.33 -2.88 12.56
CA ILE A 44 8.15 -2.55 13.71
C ILE A 44 7.37 -1.60 14.61
N VAL A 45 7.20 -2.00 15.87
CA VAL A 45 6.46 -1.26 16.89
C VAL A 45 7.37 -0.86 18.05
N ARG A 46 7.07 0.29 18.68
CA ARG A 46 7.69 0.71 19.94
C ARG A 46 6.59 0.83 21.00
N GLY A 47 6.60 -0.08 21.97
CA GLY A 47 5.43 -0.28 22.83
C GLY A 47 4.22 -0.70 21.98
N ASN A 48 3.09 0.01 22.14
CA ASN A 48 1.88 -0.22 21.34
C ASN A 48 1.73 0.73 20.14
N LYS A 49 2.80 1.40 19.73
CA LYS A 49 2.76 2.36 18.61
C LYS A 49 3.51 1.80 17.40
N PRO A 50 2.87 1.69 16.21
CA PRO A 50 3.56 1.36 14.97
C PRO A 50 4.53 2.48 14.60
N ILE A 51 5.75 2.11 14.22
CA ILE A 51 6.81 3.07 13.87
C ILE A 51 7.16 2.99 12.39
N VAL A 52 7.37 1.78 11.87
CA VAL A 52 7.73 1.58 10.46
C VAL A 52 7.24 0.22 9.99
N LYS A 53 6.81 0.15 8.74
CA LYS A 53 6.47 -1.10 8.05
C LYS A 53 7.46 -1.31 6.92
N ILE A 54 8.14 -2.45 6.92
CA ILE A 54 9.00 -2.87 5.82
C ILE A 54 8.18 -3.79 4.94
N VAL A 55 8.04 -3.43 3.67
CA VAL A 55 7.27 -4.20 2.69
C VAL A 55 8.19 -4.76 1.61
N PRO A 56 7.94 -5.98 1.10
CA PRO A 56 8.64 -6.47 -0.06
C PRO A 56 8.41 -5.53 -1.25
N GLN A 57 9.48 -5.25 -1.99
CA GLN A 57 9.35 -4.50 -3.23
C GLN A 57 8.58 -5.33 -4.24
N LYS A 58 7.43 -4.82 -4.69
CA LYS A 58 6.70 -5.42 -5.81
C LYS A 58 7.44 -5.06 -7.11
N LYS A 59 7.81 -6.09 -7.87
CA LYS A 59 8.40 -5.95 -9.20
C LYS A 59 7.30 -5.79 -10.26
N ASN A 60 6.36 -4.87 -10.04
CA ASN A 60 5.38 -4.54 -11.07
C ASN A 60 6.07 -3.55 -12.02
N ASP A 61 6.03 -3.85 -13.32
CA ASP A 61 6.46 -2.89 -14.34
C ASP A 61 5.48 -1.71 -14.28
N PRO A 62 5.94 -0.46 -14.05
CA PRO A 62 5.06 0.70 -14.04
C PRO A 62 4.37 0.96 -15.40
N LEU A 63 4.86 0.33 -16.47
CA LEU A 63 4.27 0.39 -17.81
C LEU A 63 3.32 -0.78 -18.09
N GLU A 64 3.22 -1.77 -17.20
CA GLU A 64 2.20 -2.80 -17.33
C GLU A 64 0.83 -2.23 -17.01
N MET A 65 -0.12 -2.50 -17.91
CA MET A 65 -1.50 -2.09 -17.78
C MET A 65 -2.14 -2.81 -16.58
N ASP A 66 -2.83 -2.06 -15.72
CA ASP A 66 -3.63 -2.64 -14.65
C ASP A 66 -4.70 -3.57 -15.27
N PRO A 67 -4.85 -4.82 -14.81
CA PRO A 67 -5.88 -5.74 -15.32
C PRO A 67 -7.30 -5.18 -15.25
N ILE A 68 -7.60 -4.26 -14.32
CA ILE A 68 -8.91 -3.60 -14.24
C ILE A 68 -9.16 -2.69 -15.45
N LEU A 69 -8.09 -2.19 -16.06
CA LEU A 69 -8.11 -1.37 -17.27
C LEU A 69 -7.96 -2.22 -18.54
N GLU A 70 -8.01 -3.55 -18.43
CA GLU A 70 -7.93 -4.44 -19.59
C GLU A 70 -9.07 -4.14 -20.57
N GLY A 71 -8.72 -3.84 -21.82
CA GLY A 71 -9.67 -3.47 -22.87
C GLY A 71 -10.07 -2.00 -22.89
N ALA A 72 -9.57 -1.17 -21.95
CA ALA A 72 -9.73 0.28 -22.06
C ALA A 72 -8.98 0.79 -23.30
N CYS A 73 -9.66 1.58 -24.12
CA CYS A 73 -9.09 2.23 -25.27
C CYS A 73 -9.32 3.74 -25.18
N PHE A 74 -8.36 4.51 -25.67
CA PHE A 74 -8.56 5.93 -25.88
C PHE A 74 -9.52 6.10 -27.06
N VAL A 75 -10.63 6.81 -26.83
CA VAL A 75 -11.64 7.11 -27.87
C VAL A 75 -11.26 8.33 -28.72
N GLY A 76 -10.15 8.99 -28.38
CA GLY A 76 -9.59 10.16 -29.05
C GLY A 76 -8.18 10.45 -28.53
N ASP A 77 -7.51 11.43 -29.08
CA ASP A 77 -6.19 11.85 -28.60
C ASP A 77 -6.38 12.59 -27.25
N PRO A 78 -5.82 12.09 -26.13
CA PRO A 78 -5.97 12.74 -24.82
C PRO A 78 -5.28 14.10 -24.74
N THR A 79 -4.45 14.43 -25.73
CA THR A 79 -3.76 15.72 -25.86
C THR A 79 -4.42 16.64 -26.89
N GLU A 80 -5.51 16.21 -27.53
CA GLU A 80 -6.29 17.06 -28.43
C GLU A 80 -6.86 18.25 -27.64
N PRO A 81 -6.70 19.49 -28.14
CA PRO A 81 -7.31 20.65 -27.53
C PRO A 81 -8.83 20.46 -27.47
N LEU A 82 -9.41 20.68 -26.29
CA LEU A 82 -10.86 20.69 -26.16
C LEU A 82 -11.45 21.81 -27.03
N PRO A 83 -12.56 21.56 -27.74
CA PRO A 83 -13.24 22.62 -28.47
C PRO A 83 -13.76 23.65 -27.48
N ASP A 84 -13.84 24.92 -27.93
CA ASP A 84 -14.30 26.01 -27.09
C ASP A 84 -15.68 25.73 -26.45
N SER A 85 -16.53 24.93 -27.11
CA SER A 85 -17.86 24.51 -26.61
C SER A 85 -17.83 23.66 -25.34
N ASP A 86 -16.71 23.00 -25.07
CA ASP A 86 -16.56 22.08 -23.95
C ASP A 86 -15.99 22.80 -22.71
N TRP A 87 -15.58 24.07 -22.86
CA TRP A 87 -15.23 24.92 -21.75
C TRP A 87 -16.49 25.47 -21.06
N PRO A 88 -16.50 25.57 -19.72
CA PRO A 88 -17.55 26.29 -19.02
C PRO A 88 -17.66 27.73 -19.52
N GLU A 89 -18.87 28.24 -19.75
CA GLU A 89 -19.12 29.59 -20.28
C GLU A 89 -18.45 30.70 -19.47
N GLU A 90 -18.24 30.48 -18.18
CA GLU A 90 -17.59 31.42 -17.26
C GLU A 90 -16.07 31.55 -17.49
N LEU A 91 -15.47 30.59 -18.21
CA LEU A 91 -14.03 30.45 -18.43
C LEU A 91 -13.63 30.54 -19.91
N ARG A 92 -14.59 30.83 -20.79
CA ARG A 92 -14.39 31.03 -22.23
C ARG A 92 -13.98 32.47 -22.52
#